data_AF-A0AAT9QSS8-F1
#
_entry.id   AF-A0AAT9QSS8-F1
#
_cell.length_a   1.000
_cell.length_b   1.000
_cell.length_c   1.000
_cell.angle_alpha   90.00
_cell.angle_beta   90.00
_cell.angle_gamma   90.00
#
_symmetry.space_group_name_H-M   'P 1'
#
loop_
_entity.id
_entity.type
_entity.pdbx_description
1 polymer ?
#
loop_
_entity_poly.entity_id
_entity_poly.type
_entity_poly.pdbx_seq_one_letter_code
_entity_poly.pdbx_strand_id
1 'polypeptide(L)'
;MASERSDGPEEAFVEALVQLHTDAPAGELGEWCAAHGIEVVPMAAGALLTGPAGRFAEAFGEHPGNRTEPRSLPVPPALRDTARSVTVLPLPDLGAGTSSPD
;
A
#
# COMPACT_ATOMS: atom_id res chain seq x y z
N MET A 1 18.44 -29.94 13.50
CA MET A 1 17.77 -28.79 14.13
C MET A 1 17.24 -27.94 13.00
N ALA A 2 15.95 -28.10 12.67
CA ALA A 2 15.28 -27.25 11.70
C ALA A 2 14.87 -25.99 12.45
N SER A 3 15.39 -24.84 12.02
CA SER A 3 14.93 -23.55 12.51
C SER A 3 13.51 -23.35 12.01
N GLU A 4 12.54 -23.65 12.87
CA GLU A 4 11.18 -23.14 12.74
C GLU A 4 11.30 -21.62 12.78
N ARG A 5 11.37 -21.00 11.59
CA ARG A 5 11.11 -19.56 11.45
C ARG A 5 9.74 -19.37 12.05
N SER A 6 9.67 -18.75 13.23
CA SER A 6 8.43 -18.31 13.82
C SER A 6 7.68 -17.51 12.75
N ASP A 7 6.62 -18.12 12.23
CA ASP A 7 5.56 -17.46 11.50
C ASP A 7 4.90 -16.52 12.50
N GLY A 8 5.50 -15.33 12.68
CA GLY A 8 4.79 -14.21 13.27
C GLY A 8 3.57 -13.94 12.39
N PRO A 9 2.48 -13.36 12.93
CA PRO A 9 1.27 -13.13 12.17
C PRO A 9 1.66 -12.47 10.84
N GLU A 10 1.40 -13.15 9.71
CA GLU A 10 1.74 -12.65 8.39
C GLU A 10 1.28 -11.19 8.31
N GLU A 11 2.23 -10.25 8.31
CA GLU A 11 1.91 -8.83 8.33
C GLU A 11 1.17 -8.54 7.03
N ALA A 12 -0.12 -8.23 7.12
CA ALA A 12 -0.96 -8.07 5.94
C ALA A 12 -0.34 -7.05 4.98
N PHE A 13 0.03 -7.50 3.79
CA PHE A 13 0.74 -6.67 2.82
C PHE A 13 -0.25 -5.84 2.00
N VAL A 14 -0.06 -4.53 1.99
CA VAL A 14 -1.01 -3.53 1.46
C VAL A 14 -0.50 -2.96 0.15
N GLU A 15 -1.45 -2.77 -0.77
CA GLU A 15 -1.25 -2.09 -2.04
C GLU A 15 -2.11 -0.83 -2.06
N ALA A 16 -1.54 0.29 -2.48
CA ALA A 16 -2.28 1.54 -2.61
C ALA A 16 -1.86 2.30 -3.87
N LEU A 17 -2.84 2.90 -4.55
CA LEU A 17 -2.61 3.79 -5.67
C LEU A 17 -2.50 5.23 -5.20
N VAL A 18 -1.48 5.92 -5.66
CA VAL A 18 -1.31 7.36 -5.49
C VAL A 18 -1.54 8.02 -6.84
N GLN A 19 -2.49 8.96 -6.90
CA GLN A 19 -2.59 9.87 -8.03
C GLN A 19 -1.74 11.09 -7.73
N LEU A 20 -0.83 11.41 -8.64
CA LEU A 20 0.03 12.59 -8.55
C LEU A 20 -0.69 13.81 -9.13
N HIS A 21 -0.27 15.01 -8.71
CA HIS A 21 -0.61 16.22 -9.44
C HIS A 21 0.08 16.23 -10.82
N THR A 22 -0.53 16.91 -11.80
CA THR A 22 -0.10 16.92 -13.22
C THR A 22 1.37 17.30 -13.44
N ASP A 23 1.97 18.04 -12.51
CA ASP A 23 3.36 18.53 -12.57
C ASP A 23 4.20 18.12 -11.34
N ALA A 24 3.70 17.21 -10.51
CA ALA A 24 4.41 16.80 -9.30
C ALA A 24 5.54 15.80 -9.63
N PRO A 25 6.76 16.02 -9.09
CA PRO A 25 7.86 15.08 -9.29
C PRO A 25 7.60 13.79 -8.50
N ALA A 26 7.57 12.65 -9.19
CA ALA A 26 7.43 11.34 -8.55
C ALA A 26 8.61 10.98 -7.61
N GLY A 27 9.73 11.71 -7.70
CA GLY A 27 10.91 11.51 -6.85
C GLY A 27 10.65 11.81 -5.38
N GLU A 28 9.95 12.90 -5.07
CA GLU A 28 9.63 13.29 -3.68
C GLU A 28 8.75 12.24 -2.99
N LEU A 29 7.80 11.65 -3.75
CA LEU A 29 6.99 10.53 -3.27
C LEU A 29 7.87 9.32 -2.93
N GLY A 30 8.82 8.98 -3.80
CA GLY A 30 9.74 7.86 -3.60
C GLY A 30 10.60 8.01 -2.35
N GLU A 31 11.21 9.18 -2.14
CA GLU A 31 12.05 9.46 -0.96
C GLU A 31 11.25 9.40 0.34
N TRP A 32 10.04 9.97 0.33
CA TRP A 32 9.15 9.92 1.49
C TRP A 32 8.74 8.47 1.82
N CYS A 33 8.27 7.71 0.83
CA CYS A 33 7.86 6.32 1.03
C CYS A 33 9.01 5.43 1.52
N ALA A 34 10.22 5.63 0.97
CA ALA A 34 11.42 4.89 1.40
C ALA A 34 11.74 5.12 2.89
N ALA A 35 11.58 6.36 3.39
CA ALA A 35 11.76 6.67 4.81
C ALA A 35 10.74 5.97 5.73
N HIS A 36 9.58 5.61 5.18
CA HIS A 36 8.51 4.88 5.86
C HIS A 36 8.54 3.36 5.61
N GLY A 37 9.53 2.84 4.89
CA GLY A 37 9.61 1.41 4.55
C GLY A 37 8.51 0.95 3.60
N ILE A 38 8.03 1.86 2.74
CA ILE A 38 7.02 1.61 1.72
C ILE A 38 7.73 1.66 0.36
N GLU A 39 7.52 0.64 -0.46
CA GLU A 39 8.05 0.57 -1.82
C GLU A 39 7.15 1.36 -2.77
N VAL A 40 7.76 1.95 -3.80
CA VAL A 40 7.08 2.78 -4.81
C VAL A 40 7.40 2.27 -6.20
N VAL A 41 6.35 2.00 -6.98
CA VAL A 41 6.44 1.68 -8.40
C VAL A 41 5.79 2.81 -9.20
N PRO A 42 6.57 3.64 -9.92
CA PRO A 42 6.02 4.76 -10.68
C PRO A 42 5.18 4.26 -11.88
N MET A 43 4.12 4.99 -12.20
CA MET A 43 3.17 4.73 -13.29
C MET A 43 2.91 5.99 -14.12
N ALA A 44 2.30 5.85 -15.30
CA ALA A 44 2.05 6.98 -16.19
C ALA A 44 1.15 8.10 -15.58
N ALA A 45 0.24 7.75 -14.66
CA ALA A 45 -0.69 8.68 -14.03
C ALA A 45 -0.50 8.81 -12.51
N GLY A 46 0.58 8.26 -11.95
CA GLY A 46 0.75 8.17 -10.51
C GLY A 46 1.81 7.19 -10.06
N ALA A 47 1.58 6.52 -8.94
CA ALA A 47 2.44 5.45 -8.45
C ALA A 47 1.63 4.39 -7.69
N LEU A 48 2.15 3.17 -7.68
CA LEU A 48 1.70 2.10 -6.80
C LEU A 48 2.62 2.05 -5.58
N LEU A 49 2.03 2.04 -4.39
CA LEU A 49 2.70 1.87 -3.12
C LEU A 49 2.47 0.46 -2.60
N THR A 50 3.51 -0.17 -2.09
CA THR A 50 3.46 -1.53 -1.55
C THR A 50 4.22 -1.64 -0.25
N GLY A 51 3.67 -2.38 0.72
CA GLY A 51 4.33 -2.56 2.02
C GLY A 51 3.42 -3.11 3.11
N PRO A 52 3.97 -3.40 4.31
CA PRO A 52 3.21 -3.96 5.42
C PRO A 52 2.13 -2.99 5.94
N ALA A 53 0.97 -3.51 6.35
CA ALA A 53 -0.14 -2.70 6.89
C ALA A 53 0.27 -1.82 8.07
N GLY A 54 1.18 -2.30 8.92
CA GLY A 54 1.74 -1.53 10.03
C GLY A 54 2.46 -0.26 9.55
N ARG A 55 3.29 -0.38 8.51
CA ARG A 55 4.01 0.76 7.91
C ARG A 55 3.06 1.76 7.27
N PHE A 56 2.00 1.29 6.60
CA PHE A 56 0.95 2.17 6.09
C PHE A 56 0.23 2.93 7.22
N ALA A 57 -0.13 2.24 8.30
CA ALA A 57 -0.78 2.87 9.43
C ALA A 57 0.11 3.94 10.10
N GLU A 58 1.41 3.66 10.24
CA GLU A 58 2.39 4.63 10.75
C GLU A 58 2.56 5.84 9.81
N ALA A 59 2.65 5.60 8.49
CA ALA A 59 2.95 6.63 7.51
C ALA A 59 1.75 7.55 7.21
N PHE A 60 0.55 6.97 7.10
CA PHE A 60 -0.68 7.71 6.78
C PHE A 60 -1.51 8.10 8.01
N GLY A 61 -1.11 7.63 9.20
CA GLY A 61 -1.81 7.87 10.46
C GLY A 61 -3.17 7.16 10.57
N GLU A 62 -3.52 6.31 9.60
CA GLU A 62 -4.78 5.58 9.54
C GLU A 62 -4.57 4.13 9.09
N HIS A 63 -5.22 3.19 9.78
CA HIS A 63 -5.13 1.79 9.41
C HIS A 63 -5.86 1.52 8.09
N PRO A 64 -5.27 0.79 7.14
CA PRO A 64 -5.88 0.46 5.84
C PRO A 64 -7.18 -0.38 5.92
N GLY A 65 -7.60 -0.78 7.12
CA GLY A 65 -8.84 -1.52 7.37
C GLY A 65 -8.86 -2.95 6.80
N ASN A 66 -10.07 -3.51 6.68
CA ASN A 66 -10.30 -4.89 6.22
C ASN A 66 -10.16 -5.09 4.71
N ARG A 67 -9.88 -4.03 3.94
CA ARG A 67 -9.60 -4.06 2.49
C ARG A 67 -10.57 -4.92 1.66
N THR A 68 -11.84 -4.92 2.01
CA THR A 68 -12.92 -5.53 1.22
C THR A 68 -13.34 -4.66 0.05
N GLU A 69 -13.15 -3.35 0.17
CA GLU A 69 -13.46 -2.34 -0.85
C GLU A 69 -12.30 -1.35 -0.96
N PRO A 70 -12.14 -0.68 -2.12
CA PRO A 70 -11.18 0.40 -2.25
C PRO A 70 -11.47 1.50 -1.24
N ARG A 71 -10.44 1.96 -0.53
CA ARG A 71 -10.57 3.02 0.49
C ARG A 71 -9.57 4.13 0.24
N SER A 72 -10.06 5.36 0.22
CA SER A 72 -9.19 6.53 0.19
C SER A 72 -8.59 6.81 1.56
N LEU A 73 -7.27 6.95 1.63
CA LEU A 73 -6.55 7.42 2.81
C LEU A 73 -6.30 8.93 2.73
N PRO A 74 -6.16 9.61 3.88
CA PRO A 74 -5.76 11.01 3.89
C PRO A 74 -4.37 11.17 3.27
N VAL A 75 -4.18 12.22 2.46
CA VAL A 75 -2.85 12.59 1.96
C VAL A 75 -2.04 13.21 3.10
N PRO A 76 -0.87 12.65 3.46
CA PRO A 76 -0.01 13.18 4.50
C PRO A 76 0.42 14.62 4.17
N PRO A 77 0.60 15.50 5.17
CA PRO A 77 1.02 16.89 4.95
C PRO A 77 2.26 17.03 4.06
N ALA A 78 3.24 16.13 4.23
CA ALA A 78 4.47 16.12 3.45
C ALA A 78 4.27 15.81 1.95
N LEU A 79 3.14 15.22 1.58
CA LEU A 79 2.82 14.82 0.21
C LEU A 79 1.68 15.66 -0.41
N ARG A 80 1.16 16.69 0.27
CA ARG A 80 -0.04 17.41 -0.20
C ARG A 80 0.14 18.14 -1.53
N ASP A 81 1.35 18.63 -1.80
CA ASP A 81 1.67 19.29 -3.07
C ASP A 81 2.01 18.29 -4.18
N THR A 82 2.32 17.03 -3.82
CA THR A 82 2.77 15.97 -4.72
C THR A 82 1.63 15.02 -5.11
N ALA A 83 0.85 14.58 -4.12
CA ALA A 83 -0.20 13.57 -4.24
C ALA A 83 -1.59 14.18 -4.11
N ARG A 84 -2.42 13.95 -5.12
CA ARG A 84 -3.83 14.36 -5.14
C ARG A 84 -4.70 13.46 -4.29
N SER A 85 -4.45 12.15 -4.33
CA SER A 85 -5.21 11.15 -3.58
C SER A 85 -4.41 9.88 -3.36
N VAL A 86 -4.70 9.20 -2.26
CA VAL A 86 -4.17 7.86 -1.96
C VAL A 86 -5.34 6.90 -1.78
N THR A 87 -5.33 5.79 -2.48
CA THR A 87 -6.41 4.79 -2.47
C THR A 87 -5.84 3.41 -2.22
N VAL A 88 -6.11 2.85 -1.04
CA VAL A 88 -5.80 1.46 -0.73
C VAL A 88 -6.69 0.55 -1.56
N LEU A 89 -6.06 -0.44 -2.18
CA LEU A 89 -6.72 -1.44 -2.99
C LEU A 89 -7.28 -2.56 -2.10
N PRO A 90 -8.42 -3.17 -2.52
CA PRO A 90 -8.92 -4.34 -1.83
C PRO A 90 -7.90 -5.47 -1.89
N LEU A 91 -8.02 -6.44 -0.99
CA LEU A 91 -7.29 -7.69 -1.12
C LEU A 91 -7.70 -8.34 -2.45
N PRO A 92 -6.74 -8.82 -3.27
CA PRO A 92 -7.08 -9.58 -4.45
C PRO A 92 -7.89 -10.80 -4.00
N ASP A 93 -9.07 -10.99 -4.59
CA ASP A 93 -9.80 -12.24 -4.46
C ASP A 93 -8.99 -13.29 -5.23
N LEU A 94 -8.02 -13.88 -4.55
CA LEU A 94 -7.33 -15.09 -4.99
C LEU A 94 -8.37 -16.19 -4.87
N GLY A 95 -9.29 -16.23 -5.85
CA GLY A 95 -10.52 -17.01 -5.82
C GLY A 95 -10.30 -18.30 -5.05
N ALA A 96 -10.97 -18.42 -3.90
CA ALA A 96 -10.87 -19.56 -3.01
C ALA A 96 -10.80 -20.81 -3.88
N GLY A 97 -9.66 -21.50 -3.79
CA GLY A 97 -9.26 -22.53 -4.73
C GLY A 97 -10.46 -23.38 -5.10
N THR A 98 -10.70 -23.49 -6.42
CA THR A 98 -11.72 -24.36 -7.00
C THR A 98 -11.84 -25.62 -6.17
N SER A 99 -12.87 -25.71 -5.34
CA SER A 99 -13.28 -26.99 -4.79
C SER A 99 -13.79 -27.75 -6.00
N SER A 100 -12.93 -28.57 -6.58
CA SER A 100 -13.31 -29.54 -7.59
C SER A 100 -14.48 -30.33 -7.02
N PRO A 101 -15.67 -30.31 -7.65
CA PRO A 101 -16.72 -31.24 -7.28
C PRO A 101 -16.26 -32.66 -7.64
N ASP A 102 -16.44 -33.58 -6.70
CA ASP A 102 -16.28 -35.04 -6.84
C ASP A 102 -17.26 -35.62 -7.88
#